data_AF-A0A147HQV5-F1
#
_entry.id   AF-A0A147HQV5-F1
#
_cell.length_a   1.000
_cell.length_b   1.000
_cell.length_c   1.000
_cell.angle_alpha   90.00
_cell.angle_beta   90.00
_cell.angle_gamma   90.00
#
_symmetry.space_group_name_H-M   'P 1'
#
loop_
_entity.id
_entity.type
_entity.pdbx_description
1 polymer ?
#
loop_
_entity_poly.entity_id
_entity_poly.type
_entity_poly.pdbx_seq_one_letter_code
_entity_poly.pdbx_strand_id
1 'polypeptide(L)' 'MGDERAKLVDAIIKLGASLGLSTTAEGIETDASLDWLSDQGCHFGQGYLFGHAMPKAEMDDVLAAARSPAPFPDLARAS' A
#
# COMPACT_ATOMS: atom_id res chain seq x y z
N MET A 1 8.59 8.39 10.64
CA MET A 1 7.75 9.52 10.18
C MET A 1 7.76 10.61 11.25
N GLY A 2 7.64 11.90 10.91
CA GLY A 2 7.42 12.93 11.94
C GLY A 2 5.98 12.90 12.44
N ASP A 3 5.73 13.22 13.71
CA ASP A 3 4.42 13.07 14.38
C ASP A 3 3.27 13.76 13.60
N GLU A 4 3.48 15.00 13.14
CA GLU A 4 2.48 15.74 12.37
C GLU A 4 2.16 15.12 11.00
N ARG A 5 3.16 14.51 10.33
CA ARG A 5 2.93 13.82 9.05
C ARG A 5 2.12 12.55 9.25
N ALA A 6 2.38 11.82 10.33
CA ALA A 6 1.62 10.62 10.68
C ALA A 6 0.14 10.95 10.95
N LYS A 7 -0.14 12.03 11.69
CA LYS A 7 -1.51 12.50 11.94
C LYS A 7 -2.25 12.90 10.67
N LEU A 8 -1.59 13.59 9.75
CA LEU A 8 -2.20 13.97 8.47
C LEU A 8 -2.56 12.73 7.64
N VAL A 9 -1.63 11.77 7.53
CA VAL A 9 -1.88 10.53 6.76
C VAL A 9 -3.01 9.72 7.39
N ASP A 10 -3.02 9.58 8.71
CA ASP A 10 -4.12 8.92 9.44
C ASP A 10 -5.48 9.59 9.18
N ALA A 11 -5.54 10.92 9.21
CA ALA A 11 -6.76 11.66 8.89
C ALA A 11 -7.26 11.40 7.46
N ILE A 12 -6.36 11.30 6.47
CA ILE A 12 -6.71 11.00 5.08
C ILE A 12 -7.24 9.56 4.95
N ILE A 13 -6.60 8.59 5.61
CA ILE A 13 -7.03 7.19 5.59
C ILE A 13 -8.44 7.06 6.18
N LYS A 14 -8.69 7.69 7.34
CA LYS A 14 -9.99 7.70 8.00
C LYS A 14 -11.06 8.41 7.18
N LEU A 15 -10.71 9.49 6.47
CA LEU A 15 -11.62 10.16 5.55
C LEU A 15 -12.05 9.22 4.42
N GLY A 16 -11.09 8.54 3.77
CA GLY A 16 -11.39 7.54 2.73
C GLY A 16 -12.34 6.45 3.22
N ALA A 17 -12.03 5.87 4.38
CA ALA A 17 -12.88 4.86 5.01
C ALA A 17 -14.30 5.37 5.30
N SER A 18 -14.45 6.59 5.82
CA SER A 18 -15.76 7.19 6.10
C SER A 18 -16.63 7.40 4.85
N LEU A 19 -15.99 7.52 3.68
CA LEU A 19 -16.64 7.67 2.39
C LEU A 19 -16.84 6.32 1.66
N GLY A 20 -16.41 5.21 2.26
CA GLY A 20 -16.41 3.89 1.62
C GLY A 20 -15.42 3.78 0.46
N LEU A 21 -14.33 4.57 0.49
CA LEU A 21 -13.28 4.57 -0.51
C LEU A 21 -12.05 3.81 -0.02
N SER A 22 -11.44 3.03 -0.91
CA SER A 22 -10.12 2.45 -0.67
C SER A 22 -9.03 3.51 -0.84
N THR A 23 -7.96 3.38 -0.06
CA THR A 23 -6.81 4.30 -0.10
C THR A 23 -5.55 3.56 -0.57
N THR A 24 -4.75 4.25 -1.37
CA THR A 24 -3.43 3.80 -1.83
C THR A 24 -2.37 4.72 -1.27
N ALA A 25 -1.39 4.16 -0.56
CA ALA A 25 -0.20 4.88 -0.13
C ALA A 25 0.95 4.69 -1.13
N GLU A 26 1.46 5.79 -1.67
CA GLU A 26 2.59 5.80 -2.61
C GLU A 26 3.90 6.18 -1.91
N GLY A 27 5.02 5.64 -2.41
CA GLY A 27 6.36 5.90 -1.89
C GLY A 27 6.76 5.03 -0.69
N ILE A 28 6.21 3.81 -0.58
CA ILE A 28 6.59 2.88 0.49
C ILE A 28 7.96 2.24 0.17
N GLU A 29 8.96 2.56 0.98
CA GLU A 29 10.34 2.07 0.80
C GLU A 29 10.82 1.19 1.96
N THR A 30 10.10 1.16 3.08
CA THR A 30 10.52 0.42 4.28
C THR A 30 9.38 -0.38 4.89
N ASP A 31 9.70 -1.55 5.46
CA ASP A 31 8.74 -2.39 6.19
C ASP A 31 8.05 -1.61 7.31
N ALA A 32 8.79 -0.76 8.03
CA ALA A 32 8.20 0.06 9.10
C ALA A 32 7.10 1.02 8.60
N SER A 33 7.21 1.52 7.36
CA SER A 33 6.18 2.38 6.78
C SER A 33 4.99 1.54 6.31
N LEU A 34 5.26 0.38 5.71
CA LEU A 34 4.25 -0.60 5.31
C LEU A 34 3.39 -1.05 6.51
N ASP A 35 4.05 -1.48 7.59
CA ASP A 35 3.39 -1.96 8.81
C ASP A 35 2.50 -0.86 9.41
N TRP A 36 3.04 0.36 9.54
CA TRP A 36 2.27 1.48 10.10
C TRP A 36 1.05 1.84 9.24
N LEU A 37 1.19 1.88 7.91
CA LEU A 37 0.09 2.17 6.97
C LEU A 37 -0.98 1.08 7.00
N SER A 38 -0.55 -0.18 7.10
CA SER A 38 -1.42 -1.35 7.25
C SER A 38 -2.23 -1.27 8.55
N ASP A 39 -1.57 -0.91 9.67
CA ASP A 39 -2.22 -0.74 10.97
C ASP A 39 -3.24 0.42 10.99
N GLN A 40 -3.06 1.45 10.16
CA GLN A 40 -4.04 2.54 10.03
C GLN A 40 -5.23 2.17 9.14
N GLY A 41 -5.22 1.00 8.49
CA GLY A 41 -6.26 0.58 7.56
C GLY A 41 -6.12 1.18 6.15
N CYS A 42 -4.90 1.51 5.72
CA CYS A 42 -4.65 1.73 4.30
C CYS A 42 -4.89 0.42 3.54
N HIS A 43 -5.34 0.47 2.29
CA HIS A 43 -5.76 -0.75 1.56
C HIS A 43 -4.68 -1.21 0.58
N PHE A 44 -4.01 -0.28 -0.08
CA PHE A 44 -3.04 -0.57 -1.12
C PHE A 44 -1.75 0.21 -0.91
N GLY A 45 -0.66 -0.33 -1.44
CA GLY A 45 0.67 0.26 -1.34
C GLY A 45 1.41 0.23 -2.67
N GLN A 46 2.16 1.29 -2.95
CA GLN A 46 3.13 1.34 -4.04
C GLN A 46 4.43 1.92 -3.52
N GLY A 47 5.55 1.36 -3.96
CA GLY A 47 6.88 1.91 -3.71
C GLY A 47 7.97 0.89 -3.92
N TYR A 48 9.22 1.34 -3.73
CA TYR A 48 10.41 0.53 -4.00
C TYR A 48 10.55 -0.68 -3.09
N LEU A 49 9.84 -0.72 -1.96
CA LEU A 49 9.73 -1.92 -1.15
C LEU A 49 9.10 -3.10 -1.94
N PHE A 50 8.16 -2.81 -2.84
CA PHE A 50 7.47 -3.83 -3.65
C PHE A 50 8.13 -4.04 -5.02
N GLY A 51 8.61 -2.96 -5.63
CA GLY A 51 9.23 -3.00 -6.94
C GLY A 51 9.42 -1.59 -7.51
N HIS A 52 10.45 -1.45 -8.33
CA HIS A 52 10.69 -0.21 -9.06
C HIS A 52 9.80 -0.14 -10.31
N ALA A 53 9.62 1.07 -10.85
CA ALA A 53 9.07 1.22 -12.20
C ALA A 53 9.98 0.50 -13.19
N MET A 54 9.38 -0.35 -14.03
CA MET A 54 10.11 -1.22 -14.97
C MET A 54 9.45 -1.20 -16.35
N PRO A 55 10.21 -1.47 -17.43
CA PRO A 55 9.65 -1.70 -18.75
C PRO A 55 8.59 -2.80 -18.77
N LYS A 56 7.68 -2.74 -19.75
CA LYS A 56 6.63 -3.74 -19.92
C LYS A 56 7.17 -5.18 -19.97
N ALA A 57 8.26 -5.42 -20.70
CA ALA A 57 8.81 -6.76 -20.86
C ALA A 57 9.22 -7.37 -19.51
N GLU A 58 9.83 -6.59 -18.63
CA GLU A 58 10.21 -7.02 -17.28
C GLU A 58 8.97 -7.24 -16.40
N MET A 59 7.95 -6.39 -16.53
CA MET A 59 6.69 -6.56 -15.81
C MET A 59 5.95 -7.84 -16.22
N ASP A 60 6.00 -8.20 -17.50
CA ASP A 60 5.38 -9.44 -18.00
C ASP A 60 6.00 -10.68 -17.32
N ASP A 61 7.32 -10.69 -17.11
CA ASP A 61 8.01 -11.75 -16.38
C ASP A 61 7.59 -11.80 -14.90
N VAL A 62 7.46 -10.64 -14.24
CA VAL A 62 6.98 -10.54 -12.86
C VAL A 62 5.54 -11.06 -12.72
N LEU A 63 4.66 -10.67 -13.64
CA LEU A 63 3.26 -11.12 -13.66
C LEU A 63 3.16 -12.63 -13.90
N ALA A 64 4.00 -13.18 -14.78
CA ALA A 64 4.04 -14.61 -15.04
C ALA A 64 4.56 -15.43 -13.84
N ALA A 65 5.51 -14.86 -13.08
CA ALA A 65 6.07 -15.47 -11.89
C ALA A 65 5.14 -15.38 -10.66
N ALA A 66 4.25 -14.39 -10.61
CA ALA A 66 3.26 -14.27 -9.56
C ALA A 66 2.25 -15.44 -9.63
N ARG A 67 2.22 -16.30 -8.61
CA ARG A 67 1.13 -17.28 -8.45
C ARG A 67 -0.18 -16.54 -8.26
N SER A 68 -1.27 -17.07 -8.84
CA SER A 68 -2.61 -16.46 -8.99
C SER A 68 -2.89 -15.37 -7.96
N PRO A 69 -3.31 -14.17 -8.39
CA PRO A 69 -3.56 -13.08 -7.47
C PRO A 69 -4.59 -13.57 -6.45
N ALA A 70 -4.19 -13.63 -5.18
CA ALA A 70 -5.17 -13.45 -4.13
C ALA A 70 -5.94 -12.15 -4.46
N PRO A 71 -7.27 -12.09 -4.24
CA PRO A 71 -7.98 -10.81 -4.34
C PRO A 71 -7.15 -9.78 -3.58
N PHE A 72 -6.86 -8.65 -4.25
CA PHE A 72 -5.83 -7.67 -3.88
C PHE A 72 -5.60 -7.65 -2.36
N PRO A 73 -4.37 -7.89 -1.88
CA PRO A 73 -4.12 -7.96 -0.46
C PRO A 73 -4.46 -6.60 0.13
N ASP A 74 -5.55 -6.55 0.88
CA ASP A 74 -5.85 -5.45 1.75
C ASP A 74 -4.66 -5.33 2.70
N LEU A 75 -3.94 -4.21 2.62
CA LEU A 75 -2.92 -3.89 3.62
C LEU A 75 -3.57 -3.83 5.01
N ALA A 76 -4.87 -3.53 5.11
CA ALA A 76 -5.59 -3.68 6.35
C ALA A 76 -5.66 -5.17 6.72
N ARG A 77 -5.00 -5.51 7.84
CA ARG A 77 -5.18 -6.81 8.45
C ARG A 77 -6.66 -6.95 8.81
N ALA A 78 -7.33 -7.97 8.30
CA ALA A 78 -8.70 -8.30 8.67
C ALA A 78 -8.81 -8.33 10.20
N SER A 79 -9.66 -7.47 10.75
CA SER A 79 -10.00 -7.40 12.16
C SER A 79 -10.92 -8.54 12.60
#